data_AF-A0A0Q6N2U9-F1
#
_entry.id   AF-A0A0Q6N2U9-F1
#
_cell.length_a   1.000
_cell.length_b   1.000
_cell.length_c   1.000
_cell.angle_alpha   90.00
_cell.angle_beta   90.00
_cell.angle_gamma   90.00
#
_symmetry.space_group_name_H-M   'P 1'
#
loop_
_entity.id
_entity.type
_entity.pdbx_description
1 polymer ?
#
loop_
_entity_poly.entity_id
_entity_poly.type
_entity_poly.pdbx_seq_one_letter_code
_entity_poly.pdbx_strand_id
1 'polypeptide(L)'
;MKFRGPRTAAALACTVTLALAGCSYLAPLLPASMQPPPPAPPPVVSPSGLAPITDEQVERILEEIATNPPIPAVAKIVRSAAPTIESFLRTESCITARNGAVLNPFAAPGRLFDSGSFQGGPMAEMQYHDKTACVTVKRIQNWKMVSPKLLRFDVVYVGDDGEERSVRRHELMRQPKGGWLFTR
;
A
#
# COMPACT_ATOMS: atom_id res chain seq x y z
N MET A 1 -7.73 -59.96 -21.66
CA MET A 1 -7.45 -61.36 -21.25
C MET A 1 -5.98 -61.42 -20.82
N LYS A 2 -5.72 -61.60 -19.50
CA LYS A 2 -5.09 -62.80 -18.88
C LYS A 2 -3.62 -62.98 -19.28
N PHE A 3 -2.60 -63.18 -18.45
CA PHE A 3 -2.32 -63.39 -17.01
C PHE A 3 -0.78 -63.15 -16.92
N ARG A 4 -0.07 -62.88 -15.81
CA ARG A 4 0.13 -63.69 -14.60
C ARG A 4 1.33 -63.03 -13.85
N GLY A 5 1.27 -62.89 -12.52
CA GLY A 5 2.48 -62.73 -11.68
C GLY A 5 3.26 -64.06 -11.56
N PRO A 6 4.05 -64.34 -10.49
CA PRO A 6 4.22 -63.57 -9.25
C PRO A 6 5.65 -63.69 -8.59
N ARG A 7 5.74 -63.30 -7.30
CA ARG A 7 6.56 -63.89 -6.20
C ARG A 7 8.04 -63.47 -6.02
N THR A 8 8.33 -62.62 -5.01
CA THR A 8 8.85 -62.93 -3.65
C THR A 8 10.34 -63.26 -3.57
N ALA A 9 11.11 -62.51 -2.76
CA ALA A 9 11.69 -62.99 -1.50
C ALA A 9 12.71 -61.99 -0.93
N ALA A 10 12.72 -61.90 0.40
CA ALA A 10 13.60 -61.12 1.25
C ALA A 10 15.03 -61.68 1.31
N ALA A 11 15.99 -60.84 1.71
CA ALA A 11 17.06 -61.27 2.61
C ALA A 11 17.67 -60.06 3.33
N LEU A 12 17.56 -60.08 4.66
CA LEU A 12 18.39 -59.32 5.58
C LEU A 12 19.85 -59.77 5.46
N ALA A 13 20.79 -58.84 5.57
CA ALA A 13 22.12 -59.13 6.07
C ALA A 13 22.62 -57.92 6.87
N CYS A 14 22.49 -58.04 8.19
CA CYS A 14 23.25 -57.26 9.16
C CYS A 14 24.75 -57.60 9.01
N THR A 15 25.57 -56.58 8.82
CA THR A 15 26.99 -56.65 9.19
C THR A 15 27.30 -55.44 10.07
N VAL A 16 27.52 -55.74 11.35
CA VAL A 16 27.98 -54.80 12.38
C VAL A 16 29.50 -54.72 12.29
N THR A 17 30.05 -53.50 12.20
CA THR A 17 31.45 -53.22 12.54
C THR A 17 31.49 -52.08 13.56
N LEU A 18 31.93 -52.42 14.78
CA LEU A 18 32.30 -51.49 15.83
C LEU A 18 33.57 -50.72 15.43
N ALA A 19 33.55 -49.41 15.55
CA ALA A 19 34.74 -48.57 15.64
C ALA A 19 34.55 -47.52 16.74
N LEU A 20 35.62 -47.35 17.51
CA LEU A 20 35.70 -46.66 18.79
C LEU A 20 35.70 -45.13 18.69
N ALA A 21 35.19 -44.53 19.78
CA ALA A 21 35.64 -43.29 20.40
C ALA A 21 35.60 -41.99 19.59
N GLY A 22 34.52 -41.23 19.80
CA GLY A 22 34.46 -39.80 19.53
C GLY A 22 33.31 -39.16 20.30
N CYS A 23 33.52 -38.84 21.58
CA CYS A 23 32.60 -38.01 22.36
C CYS A 23 32.68 -36.56 21.88
N SER A 24 31.92 -36.23 20.84
CA SER A 24 31.59 -34.85 20.51
C SER A 24 30.12 -34.63 20.87
N TYR A 25 29.92 -33.78 21.86
CA TYR A 25 28.63 -33.35 22.39
C TYR A 25 27.75 -32.79 21.26
N LEU A 26 26.76 -33.57 20.82
CA LEU A 26 25.61 -33.05 20.08
C LEU A 26 24.75 -32.25 21.06
N ALA A 27 24.97 -30.93 21.11
CA ALA A 27 24.00 -30.03 21.71
C ALA A 27 22.72 -30.07 20.86
N PRO A 28 21.54 -30.33 21.45
CA PRO A 28 20.29 -30.11 20.74
C PRO A 28 20.13 -28.61 20.52
N LEU A 29 20.17 -28.18 19.25
CA LEU A 29 19.67 -26.87 18.85
C LEU A 29 18.16 -26.85 19.16
N LEU A 30 17.83 -26.28 20.31
CA LEU A 30 16.46 -25.90 20.64
C LEU A 30 15.93 -24.99 19.53
N PRO A 31 14.68 -25.17 19.07
CA PRO A 31 14.07 -24.23 18.15
C PRO A 31 14.02 -22.86 18.83
N ALA A 32 14.45 -21.83 18.09
CA ALA A 32 14.30 -20.44 18.50
C ALA A 32 12.87 -20.22 18.97
N SER A 33 12.74 -19.67 20.18
CA SER A 33 11.48 -19.32 20.81
C SER A 33 10.55 -18.61 19.83
N MET A 34 9.39 -19.21 19.55
CA MET A 34 8.23 -18.51 19.02
C MET A 34 7.77 -17.51 20.08
N GLN A 35 8.40 -16.34 20.14
CA GLN A 35 7.83 -15.20 20.82
C GLN A 35 6.85 -14.53 19.85
N PRO A 36 5.56 -14.40 20.20
CA PRO A 36 4.65 -13.58 19.42
C PRO A 36 5.21 -12.16 19.34
N PRO A 37 5.13 -11.49 18.18
CA PRO A 37 5.61 -10.12 18.05
C PRO A 37 4.91 -9.24 19.10
N PRO A 38 5.63 -8.29 19.71
CA PRO A 38 5.03 -7.38 20.68
C PRO A 38 3.83 -6.67 20.04
N PRO A 39 2.76 -6.38 20.83
CA PRO A 39 1.62 -5.64 20.32
C PRO A 39 2.10 -4.31 19.75
N ALA A 40 1.64 -3.99 18.54
CA ALA A 40 1.99 -2.74 17.87
C ALA A 40 1.63 -1.55 18.79
N PRO A 41 2.49 -0.53 18.90
CA PRO A 41 2.18 0.66 19.67
C PRO A 41 0.89 1.32 19.14
N PRO A 42 0.09 1.96 20.01
CA PRO A 42 -1.15 2.59 19.59
C PRO A 42 -0.87 3.65 18.53
N PRO A 43 -1.73 3.79 17.50
CA PRO A 43 -1.53 4.78 16.44
C PRO A 43 -1.57 6.19 17.04
N VAL A 44 -0.42 6.86 17.06
CA VAL A 44 -0.32 8.25 17.52
C VAL A 44 -0.80 9.13 16.38
N VAL A 45 -2.04 9.64 16.49
CA VAL A 45 -2.53 10.68 15.58
C VAL A 45 -1.66 11.92 15.79
N SER A 46 -1.00 12.37 14.73
CA SER A 46 -0.13 13.55 14.81
C SER A 46 -0.94 14.80 15.16
N PRO A 47 -0.35 15.84 15.79
CA PRO A 47 -1.03 17.11 16.08
C PRO A 47 -1.71 17.74 14.85
N SER A 48 -1.21 17.39 13.66
CA SER A 48 -1.74 17.79 12.35
C SER A 48 -3.09 17.15 11.97
N GLY A 49 -3.60 16.19 12.74
CA GLY A 49 -4.84 15.44 12.42
C GLY A 49 -4.64 14.37 11.34
N LEU A 50 -3.44 13.79 11.28
CA LEU A 50 -3.08 12.72 10.36
C LEU A 50 -2.82 11.42 11.12
N ALA A 51 -3.38 10.32 10.64
CA ALA A 51 -3.00 8.97 11.01
C ALA A 51 -1.57 8.64 10.53
N PRO A 52 -0.85 7.73 11.20
CA PRO A 52 0.44 7.26 10.72
C PRO A 52 0.25 6.37 9.48
N ILE A 53 0.96 6.71 8.39
CA ILE A 53 1.03 5.88 7.17
C ILE A 53 2.13 4.83 7.31
N THR A 54 1.93 3.64 6.75
CA THR A 54 2.95 2.57 6.72
C THR A 54 3.77 2.60 5.43
N ASP A 55 4.95 1.96 5.45
CA ASP A 55 5.81 1.88 4.26
C ASP A 55 5.14 1.07 3.14
N GLU A 56 4.39 0.01 3.47
CA GLU A 56 3.65 -0.79 2.49
C GLU A 56 2.56 0.04 1.77
N GLN A 57 1.93 0.98 2.47
CA GLN A 57 0.96 1.89 1.87
C GLN A 57 1.64 2.87 0.91
N VAL A 58 2.82 3.37 1.25
CA VAL A 58 3.62 4.26 0.40
C VAL A 58 4.07 3.52 -0.87
N GLU A 59 4.61 2.31 -0.72
CA GLU A 59 5.02 1.47 -1.85
C GLU A 59 3.85 1.18 -2.79
N ARG A 60 2.68 0.83 -2.25
CA ARG A 60 1.45 0.64 -3.03
C ARG A 60 1.09 1.89 -3.84
N ILE A 61 1.17 3.08 -3.26
CA ILE A 61 0.90 4.34 -3.97
C ILE A 61 1.88 4.50 -5.14
N LEU A 62 3.17 4.27 -4.91
CA LEU A 62 4.21 4.39 -5.94
C LEU A 62 3.99 3.39 -7.09
N GLU A 63 3.69 2.13 -6.76
CA GLU A 63 3.38 1.08 -7.75
C GLU A 63 2.16 1.45 -8.61
N GLU A 64 1.09 1.93 -7.99
CA GLU A 64 -0.13 2.32 -8.71
C GLU A 64 0.07 3.55 -9.60
N ILE A 65 0.92 4.51 -9.21
CA ILE A 65 1.28 5.65 -10.05
C ILE A 65 2.09 5.18 -11.27
N ALA A 66 3.00 4.23 -11.09
CA ALA A 66 3.89 3.75 -12.16
C ALA A 66 3.17 2.87 -13.20
N THR A 67 2.24 2.01 -12.76
CA THR A 67 1.73 0.89 -13.56
C THR A 67 0.52 1.25 -14.45
N ASN A 68 -0.23 2.30 -14.10
CA ASN A 68 -1.54 2.56 -14.68
C ASN A 68 -1.71 3.62 -15.79
N PRO A 69 -0.68 4.33 -16.32
CA PRO A 69 -0.91 5.26 -17.44
C PRO A 69 -1.28 4.53 -18.76
N PRO A 70 -2.40 4.90 -19.43
CA PRO A 70 -2.92 4.14 -20.57
C PRO A 70 -2.12 4.32 -21.87
N ILE A 71 -1.43 5.46 -22.04
CA ILE A 71 -0.66 5.78 -23.25
C ILE A 71 0.67 6.46 -22.91
N PRO A 72 1.74 6.29 -23.73
CA PRO A 72 3.07 6.83 -23.43
C PRO A 72 3.12 8.34 -23.19
N ALA A 73 2.29 9.11 -23.90
CA ALA A 73 2.20 10.56 -23.73
C ALA A 73 1.70 10.94 -22.32
N VAL A 74 0.68 10.24 -21.83
CA VAL A 74 0.16 10.42 -20.46
C VAL A 74 1.17 9.90 -19.44
N ALA A 75 1.84 8.78 -19.72
CA ALA A 75 2.87 8.23 -18.84
C ALA A 75 3.99 9.23 -18.54
N LYS A 76 4.46 9.99 -19.54
CA LYS A 76 5.48 11.05 -19.34
C LYS A 76 4.97 12.15 -18.40
N ILE A 77 3.71 12.54 -18.56
CA ILE A 77 3.06 13.56 -17.73
C ILE A 77 2.90 13.06 -16.31
N VAL A 78 2.38 11.84 -16.12
CA VAL A 78 2.24 11.20 -14.80
C VAL A 78 3.58 11.11 -14.09
N ARG A 79 4.65 10.67 -14.76
CA ARG A 79 6.01 10.66 -14.18
C ARG A 79 6.46 12.04 -13.70
N SER A 80 6.14 13.10 -14.44
CA SER A 80 6.47 14.48 -14.02
C SER A 80 5.63 15.00 -12.85
N ALA A 81 4.44 14.43 -12.63
CA ALA A 81 3.54 14.77 -11.53
C ALA A 81 3.69 13.83 -10.33
N ALA A 82 4.37 12.69 -10.49
CA ALA A 82 4.40 11.59 -9.54
C ALA A 82 4.80 12.01 -8.11
N PRO A 83 5.83 12.85 -7.89
CA PRO A 83 6.18 13.27 -6.52
C PRO A 83 5.04 14.04 -5.84
N THR A 84 4.34 14.92 -6.58
CA THR A 84 3.20 15.66 -6.03
C THR A 84 2.01 14.73 -5.77
N ILE A 85 1.74 13.80 -6.70
CA ILE A 85 0.63 12.84 -6.55
C ILE A 85 0.89 11.96 -5.32
N GLU A 86 2.08 11.37 -5.19
CA GLU A 86 2.44 10.53 -4.06
C GLU A 86 2.24 11.27 -2.72
N SER A 87 2.81 12.46 -2.58
CA SER A 87 2.75 13.20 -1.32
C SER A 87 1.33 13.65 -0.97
N PHE A 88 0.52 14.00 -1.98
CA PHE A 88 -0.89 14.31 -1.79
C PHE A 88 -1.68 13.08 -1.35
N LEU A 89 -1.54 11.94 -2.03
CA LEU A 89 -2.28 10.72 -1.70
C LEU A 89 -1.89 10.17 -0.33
N ARG A 90 -0.60 10.22 0.01
CA ARG A 90 -0.09 9.90 1.35
C ARG A 90 -0.78 10.74 2.43
N THR A 91 -0.97 12.04 2.17
CA THR A 91 -1.61 12.94 3.11
C THR A 91 -3.12 12.70 3.16
N GLU A 92 -3.79 12.63 2.01
CA GLU A 92 -5.24 12.48 1.89
C GLU A 92 -5.74 11.15 2.47
N SER A 93 -5.00 10.07 2.25
CA SER A 93 -5.29 8.75 2.81
C SER A 93 -5.39 8.73 4.33
N CYS A 94 -4.79 9.71 5.00
CA CYS A 94 -4.58 9.70 6.44
C CYS A 94 -5.30 10.83 7.20
N ILE A 95 -6.18 11.61 6.54
CA ILE A 95 -6.89 12.72 7.20
C ILE A 95 -7.98 12.19 8.14
N THR A 96 -7.75 12.25 9.45
CA THR A 96 -8.67 11.75 10.48
C THR A 96 -9.59 12.84 11.04
N ALA A 97 -9.09 14.08 11.13
CA ALA A 97 -9.79 15.20 11.77
C ALA A 97 -10.71 16.01 10.83
N ARG A 98 -11.02 15.51 9.63
CA ARG A 98 -11.72 16.29 8.56
C ARG A 98 -11.06 17.65 8.29
N ASN A 99 -9.75 17.73 8.52
CA ASN A 99 -8.93 18.90 8.28
C ASN A 99 -8.27 18.79 6.90
N GLY A 100 -8.95 19.26 5.87
CA GLY A 100 -8.43 19.29 4.50
C GLY A 100 -7.32 20.32 4.31
N ALA A 101 -7.16 21.30 5.21
CA ALA A 101 -6.15 22.35 5.05
C ALA A 101 -4.71 21.83 5.06
N VAL A 102 -4.48 20.62 5.57
CA VAL A 102 -3.19 19.89 5.43
C VAL A 102 -2.81 19.62 3.97
N LEU A 103 -3.78 19.66 3.04
CA LEU A 103 -3.56 19.50 1.60
C LEU A 103 -3.27 20.82 0.88
N ASN A 104 -3.43 21.97 1.53
CA ASN A 104 -3.19 23.30 0.92
C ASN A 104 -1.78 23.50 0.35
N PRO A 105 -0.69 22.90 0.88
CA PRO A 105 0.62 22.95 0.23
C PRO A 105 0.64 22.38 -1.20
N PHE A 106 -0.31 21.51 -1.54
CA PHE A 106 -0.45 20.90 -2.85
C PHE A 106 -1.49 21.61 -3.73
N ALA A 107 -2.20 22.60 -3.20
CA ALA A 107 -3.28 23.27 -3.90
C ALA A 107 -2.76 24.23 -4.98
N ALA A 108 -3.40 24.22 -6.14
CA ALA A 108 -3.12 25.19 -7.20
C ALA A 108 -3.50 26.61 -6.75
N PRO A 109 -2.90 27.67 -7.32
CA PRO A 109 -3.25 29.05 -6.98
C PRO A 109 -4.77 29.30 -7.08
N GLY A 110 -5.34 29.95 -6.06
CA GLY A 110 -6.78 30.20 -5.97
C GLY A 110 -7.63 29.01 -5.54
N ARG A 111 -7.01 27.89 -5.12
CA ARG A 111 -7.68 26.74 -4.52
C ARG A 111 -7.26 26.58 -3.07
N LEU A 112 -8.23 26.18 -2.24
CA LEU A 112 -8.04 25.84 -0.84
C LEU A 112 -8.93 24.65 -0.49
N PHE A 113 -8.47 23.86 0.47
CA PHE A 113 -9.19 22.76 1.09
C PHE A 113 -9.61 23.18 2.52
N ASP A 114 -10.83 22.83 2.90
CA ASP A 114 -11.46 23.27 4.15
C ASP A 114 -10.77 22.69 5.39
N SER A 115 -10.63 23.48 6.47
CA SER A 115 -9.92 23.08 7.69
C SER A 115 -10.77 22.37 8.76
N GLY A 116 -12.10 22.38 8.64
CA GLY A 116 -12.99 21.90 9.72
C GLY A 116 -14.21 21.09 9.27
N SER A 117 -14.38 20.87 7.97
CA SER A 117 -15.53 20.16 7.41
C SER A 117 -15.18 19.45 6.11
N PHE A 118 -13.91 19.08 5.93
CA PHE A 118 -13.46 18.48 4.68
C PHE A 118 -14.17 17.15 4.43
N GLN A 119 -15.09 17.16 3.47
CA GLN A 119 -15.79 15.96 2.96
C GLN A 119 -15.10 15.39 1.72
N GLY A 120 -14.06 16.05 1.21
CA GLY A 120 -13.34 15.61 0.00
C GLY A 120 -12.48 14.38 0.23
N GLY A 121 -12.10 14.07 1.48
CA GLY A 121 -11.24 12.94 1.80
C GLY A 121 -11.96 11.59 1.73
N PRO A 122 -11.26 10.48 1.45
CA PRO A 122 -11.84 9.16 1.23
C PRO A 122 -12.52 8.56 2.47
N MET A 123 -12.02 8.86 3.67
CA MET A 123 -12.60 8.34 4.93
C MET A 123 -13.99 8.88 5.24
N ALA A 124 -14.38 10.03 4.65
CA ALA A 124 -15.63 10.71 4.97
C ALA A 124 -16.88 9.90 4.62
N GLU A 125 -16.77 8.98 3.66
CA GLU A 125 -17.85 8.13 3.14
C GLU A 125 -17.83 6.70 3.71
N MET A 126 -16.77 6.33 4.43
CA MET A 126 -16.62 5.01 5.04
C MET A 126 -17.20 5.07 6.45
N GLN A 127 -18.18 4.25 6.79
CA GLN A 127 -18.83 4.29 8.10
C GLN A 127 -18.10 3.45 9.14
N TYR A 128 -17.53 2.32 8.74
CA TYR A 128 -17.01 1.28 9.63
C TYR A 128 -15.48 1.24 9.72
N HIS A 129 -14.78 1.84 8.75
CA HIS A 129 -13.32 1.97 8.79
C HIS A 129 -12.85 2.76 10.02
N ASP A 130 -11.78 2.28 10.65
CA ASP A 130 -11.13 2.92 11.78
C ASP A 130 -10.67 4.35 11.41
N LYS A 131 -11.28 5.34 12.07
CA LYS A 131 -10.98 6.76 11.84
C LYS A 131 -9.64 7.20 12.41
N THR A 132 -8.88 6.30 13.01
CA THR A 132 -7.51 6.53 13.47
C THR A 132 -6.46 5.94 12.55
N ALA A 133 -6.88 5.15 11.55
CA ALA A 133 -6.02 4.54 10.54
C ALA A 133 -6.11 5.27 9.19
N CYS A 134 -5.13 5.04 8.32
CA CYS A 134 -5.16 5.52 6.94
C CYS A 134 -5.93 4.53 6.05
N VAL A 135 -6.70 5.04 5.09
CA VAL A 135 -7.24 4.18 4.02
C VAL A 135 -6.15 3.82 3.02
N THR A 136 -6.30 2.64 2.41
CA THR A 136 -5.33 2.14 1.43
C THR A 136 -5.72 2.51 0.00
N VAL A 137 -4.77 3.01 -0.78
CA VAL A 137 -4.94 3.19 -2.23
C VAL A 137 -4.92 1.81 -2.89
N LYS A 138 -6.08 1.37 -3.40
CA LYS A 138 -6.22 0.09 -4.09
C LYS A 138 -5.91 0.19 -5.59
N ARG A 139 -6.22 1.35 -6.20
CA ARG A 139 -6.02 1.55 -7.63
C ARG A 139 -6.01 3.03 -7.99
N ILE A 140 -5.18 3.40 -8.97
CA ILE A 140 -5.30 4.68 -9.68
C ILE A 140 -5.68 4.42 -11.13
N GLN A 141 -6.75 5.05 -11.60
CA GLN A 141 -7.37 4.74 -12.89
C GLN A 141 -7.88 5.99 -13.61
N ASN A 142 -8.40 5.78 -14.82
CA ASN A 142 -9.06 6.83 -15.62
C ASN A 142 -8.18 8.05 -15.91
N TRP A 143 -6.87 7.85 -16.07
CA TRP A 143 -5.93 8.90 -16.43
C TRP A 143 -6.34 9.57 -17.75
N LYS A 144 -6.49 10.89 -17.71
CA LYS A 144 -6.91 11.69 -18.85
C LYS A 144 -6.28 13.07 -18.82
N MET A 145 -5.69 13.47 -19.95
CA MET A 145 -5.42 14.88 -20.20
C MET A 145 -6.70 15.56 -20.66
N VAL A 146 -7.29 16.40 -19.80
CA VAL A 146 -8.52 17.15 -20.10
C VAL A 146 -8.20 18.36 -20.97
N SER A 147 -7.04 18.97 -20.75
CA SER A 147 -6.43 20.00 -21.60
C SER A 147 -4.91 19.86 -21.52
N PRO A 148 -4.11 20.57 -22.35
CA PRO A 148 -2.65 20.49 -22.29
C PRO A 148 -2.01 20.80 -20.92
N LYS A 149 -2.76 21.45 -20.01
CA LYS A 149 -2.31 21.80 -18.66
C LYS A 149 -3.10 21.12 -17.53
N LEU A 150 -4.10 20.29 -17.84
CA LEU A 150 -5.00 19.71 -16.85
C LEU A 150 -5.02 18.19 -16.98
N LEU A 151 -4.45 17.52 -15.97
CA LEU A 151 -4.45 16.07 -15.80
C LEU A 151 -5.59 15.68 -14.84
N ARG A 152 -6.30 14.60 -15.15
CA ARG A 152 -7.36 14.06 -14.31
C ARG A 152 -7.19 12.56 -14.15
N PHE A 153 -7.52 12.04 -12.97
CA PHE A 153 -7.59 10.61 -12.67
C PHE A 153 -8.54 10.36 -11.51
N ASP A 154 -8.90 9.10 -11.31
CA ASP A 154 -9.67 8.65 -10.16
C ASP A 154 -8.81 7.71 -9.30
N VAL A 155 -8.90 7.84 -7.99
CA VAL A 155 -8.24 6.99 -7.00
C VAL A 155 -9.30 6.19 -6.26
N VAL A 156 -9.08 4.88 -6.18
CA VAL A 156 -9.92 3.96 -5.43
C VAL A 156 -9.25 3.69 -4.09
N TYR A 157 -9.93 4.06 -3.03
CA TYR A 157 -9.53 3.81 -1.65
C TYR A 157 -10.33 2.67 -1.06
N VAL A 158 -9.73 1.91 -0.16
CA VAL A 158 -10.39 0.88 0.64
C VAL A 158 -10.04 1.01 2.12
N GLY A 159 -10.99 0.65 2.98
CA GLY A 159 -10.74 0.46 4.41
C GLY A 159 -9.85 -0.76 4.67
N ASP A 160 -9.50 -0.99 5.94
CA ASP A 160 -8.56 -2.03 6.36
C ASP A 160 -9.06 -3.45 6.04
N ASP A 161 -10.36 -3.67 6.14
CA ASP A 161 -11.04 -4.93 5.80
C ASP A 161 -11.30 -5.09 4.29
N GLY A 162 -11.10 -4.03 3.50
CA GLY A 162 -11.39 -3.99 2.08
C GLY A 162 -12.87 -3.99 1.71
N GLU A 163 -13.79 -3.98 2.68
CA GLU A 163 -15.23 -4.02 2.47
C GLU A 163 -15.77 -2.65 2.06
N GLU A 164 -15.29 -1.61 2.73
CA GLU A 164 -15.65 -0.23 2.41
C GLU A 164 -14.73 0.35 1.34
N ARG A 165 -15.34 1.06 0.38
CA ARG A 165 -14.66 1.67 -0.75
C ARG A 165 -15.13 3.10 -0.97
N SER A 166 -14.20 4.01 -1.22
CA SER A 166 -14.49 5.35 -1.76
C SER A 166 -13.71 5.58 -3.05
N VAL A 167 -14.26 6.40 -3.94
CA VAL A 167 -13.60 6.80 -5.18
C VAL A 167 -13.50 8.31 -5.20
N ARG A 168 -12.27 8.84 -5.27
CA ARG A 168 -12.02 10.27 -5.39
C ARG A 168 -11.48 10.61 -6.76
N ARG A 169 -12.02 11.68 -7.32
CA ARG A 169 -11.58 12.23 -8.60
C ARG A 169 -10.68 13.41 -8.33
N HIS A 170 -9.47 13.34 -8.86
CA HIS A 170 -8.48 14.40 -8.72
C HIS A 170 -8.19 15.08 -10.03
N GLU A 171 -7.88 16.36 -9.93
CA GLU A 171 -7.45 17.16 -11.07
C GLU A 171 -6.19 17.93 -10.69
N LEU A 172 -5.17 17.87 -11.55
CA LEU A 172 -3.91 18.57 -11.37
C LEU A 172 -3.70 19.55 -12.51
N MET A 173 -3.31 20.78 -12.16
CA MET A 173 -2.96 21.83 -13.10
C MET A 173 -1.45 22.02 -13.17
N ARG A 174 -0.92 22.01 -14.38
CA ARG A 174 0.48 22.33 -14.67
C ARG A 174 0.73 23.81 -14.42
N GLN A 175 1.71 24.11 -13.57
CA GLN A 175 2.04 25.49 -13.21
C GLN A 175 2.96 26.15 -14.27
N PRO A 176 2.93 27.50 -14.42
CA PRO A 176 3.77 28.21 -15.38
C PRO A 176 5.27 27.96 -15.20
N LYS A 177 5.73 27.83 -13.95
CA LYS A 177 7.13 27.57 -13.59
C LYS A 177 7.52 26.08 -13.65
N GLY A 178 6.62 25.22 -14.12
CA GLY A 178 6.75 23.77 -13.99
C GLY A 178 6.17 23.24 -12.69
N GLY A 179 6.04 21.92 -12.60
CA GLY A 179 5.33 21.26 -11.50
C GLY A 179 3.82 21.17 -11.72
N TRP A 180 3.18 20.42 -10.85
CA TRP A 180 1.76 20.12 -10.85
C TRP A 180 1.19 20.41 -9.48
N LEU A 181 -0.02 20.95 -9.43
CA LEU A 181 -0.74 21.22 -8.18
C LEU A 181 -2.21 20.84 -8.34
N PHE A 182 -2.83 20.40 -7.25
CA PHE A 182 -4.19 19.91 -7.22
C PHE A 182 -5.20 21.05 -7.30
N THR A 183 -6.20 20.89 -8.15
CA THR A 183 -7.36 21.76 -8.24
C THR A 183 -8.62 21.13 -7.65
N ARG A 184 -8.57 19.83 -7.39
CA ARG A 184 -9.60 18.99 -6.80
C ARG A 184 -8.96 17.74 -6.24
#